data_AF-A0A914FSP3-F1
#
_entry.id   AF-A0A914FSP3-F1
#
_cell.length_a   1.000
_cell.length_b   1.000
_cell.length_c   1.000
_cell.angle_alpha   90.00
_cell.angle_beta   90.00
_cell.angle_gamma   90.00
#
_symmetry.space_group_name_H-M   'P 1'
#
loop_
_entity.id
_entity.type
_entity.pdbx_description
1 polymer ?
#
loop_
_entity_poly.entity_id
_entity_poly.type
_entity_poly.pdbx_seq_one_letter_code
_entity_poly.pdbx_strand_id
1 'polypeptide(L)'
;MESIPKKHRLWTNLAISWSPNFIVIAIIAYFCQTWRMFYKALALLNIPTIILLFVAYESPRWLIQKGNLKKAKYTYEKIEKWNGTATPERQQMLEYLVDKEVEILKLKKKARKYYFHHLFYTWKMD
;
A
#
# COMPACT_ATOMS: atom_id res chain seq x y z
N MET A 1 -2.19 1.50 -0.59
CA MET A 1 -1.73 2.49 -1.61
C MET A 1 -1.01 3.62 -0.91
N GLU A 2 0.21 3.32 -0.48
CA GLU A 2 1.04 4.19 0.36
C GLU A 2 2.08 4.98 -0.46
N SER A 3 2.28 4.57 -1.71
CA SER A 3 3.18 5.15 -2.70
C SER A 3 2.63 6.38 -3.43
N ILE A 4 1.35 6.74 -3.23
CA ILE A 4 0.70 7.82 -4.00
C ILE A 4 0.58 9.08 -3.13
N PRO A 5 1.01 10.27 -3.62
CA PRO A 5 0.90 11.53 -2.89
C PRO A 5 -0.56 11.83 -2.51
N LYS A 6 -0.75 12.31 -1.27
CA LYS A 6 -2.08 12.43 -0.62
C LYS A 6 -3.13 13.21 -1.42
N LYS A 7 -2.70 14.16 -2.26
CA LYS A 7 -3.58 15.05 -3.04
C LYS A 7 -4.32 14.36 -4.19
N HIS A 8 -3.74 13.31 -4.79
CA HIS A 8 -4.32 12.64 -5.96
C HIS A 8 -4.82 11.23 -5.67
N ARG A 9 -4.79 10.77 -4.41
CA ARG A 9 -5.13 9.40 -4.00
C ARG A 9 -6.54 8.97 -4.37
N LEU A 10 -7.52 9.86 -4.22
CA LEU A 10 -8.92 9.53 -4.50
C LEU A 10 -9.18 9.51 -6.00
N TRP A 11 -8.69 10.52 -6.73
CA TRP A 11 -8.91 10.63 -8.17
C TRP A 11 -8.21 9.53 -8.96
N THR A 12 -6.96 9.19 -8.61
CA THR A 12 -6.24 8.07 -9.25
C THR A 12 -6.90 6.73 -8.95
N ASN A 13 -7.33 6.48 -7.71
CA ASN A 13 -8.00 5.21 -7.39
C ASN A 13 -9.38 5.10 -8.09
N LEU A 14 -10.15 6.18 -8.13
CA LEU A 14 -11.47 6.17 -8.78
C LEU A 14 -11.36 6.06 -10.30
N ALA A 15 -10.45 6.81 -10.93
CA ALA A 15 -10.28 6.80 -12.38
C ALA A 15 -9.68 5.49 -12.91
N ILE A 16 -8.74 4.89 -12.18
CA ILE A 16 -8.03 3.69 -12.62
C ILE A 16 -8.83 2.41 -12.32
N SER A 17 -9.49 2.33 -11.16
CA SER A 17 -10.07 1.06 -10.71
C SER A 17 -11.42 0.73 -11.33
N TRP A 18 -12.26 1.73 -11.65
CA TRP A 18 -13.68 1.47 -11.93
C TRP A 18 -14.12 1.59 -13.39
N SER A 19 -13.48 2.41 -14.22
CA SER A 19 -14.00 2.70 -15.58
C SER A 19 -13.29 1.97 -16.72
N PRO A 20 -11.94 1.92 -16.81
CA PRO A 20 -11.29 1.37 -17.99
C PRO A 20 -11.31 -0.17 -18.03
N ASN A 21 -11.28 -0.84 -16.87
CA ASN A 21 -11.20 -2.30 -16.81
C ASN A 21 -12.40 -2.99 -17.47
N PHE A 22 -13.63 -2.49 -17.28
CA PHE A 22 -14.80 -3.10 -17.88
C PHE A 22 -14.82 -2.97 -19.40
N ILE A 23 -14.30 -1.85 -19.95
CA ILE A 23 -14.20 -1.64 -21.39
C ILE A 23 -13.20 -2.65 -22.00
N VAL A 24 -12.03 -2.80 -21.37
CA VAL A 24 -11.02 -3.77 -21.82
C VAL A 24 -11.55 -5.20 -21.75
N ILE A 25 -12.21 -5.57 -20.66
CA ILE A 25 -12.81 -6.90 -20.49
C ILE A 25 -13.93 -7.14 -21.52
N ALA A 26 -14.76 -6.15 -21.81
CA ALA A 26 -15.83 -6.26 -22.81
C ALA A 26 -15.28 -6.45 -24.23
N ILE A 27 -14.19 -5.75 -24.60
CA ILE A 27 -13.52 -5.96 -25.88
C ILE A 27 -12.96 -7.39 -25.97
N ILE A 28 -12.29 -7.87 -24.91
CA ILE A 28 -11.76 -9.25 -24.87
C ILE A 28 -12.90 -10.29 -24.95
N ALA A 29 -14.04 -10.03 -24.30
CA ALA A 29 -15.21 -10.88 -24.36
C ALA A 29 -15.84 -10.91 -25.77
N TYR A 30 -15.86 -9.78 -26.49
CA TYR A 30 -16.34 -9.72 -27.86
C TYR A 30 -15.51 -10.59 -28.82
N PHE A 31 -14.18 -10.60 -28.66
CA PHE A 31 -13.30 -11.48 -29.44
C PHE A 31 -13.32 -12.94 -28.99
N CYS A 32 -13.61 -13.20 -27.71
CA CYS A 32 -13.67 -14.56 -27.15
C CYS A 32 -15.10 -15.10 -27.13
N GLN A 33 -15.54 -15.65 -28.26
CA GLN A 33 -16.88 -16.25 -28.44
C GLN A 33 -17.15 -17.48 -27.53
N THR A 34 -16.13 -18.01 -26.86
CA THR A 34 -16.23 -19.16 -25.93
C THR A 34 -15.68 -18.82 -24.56
N TRP A 35 -16.42 -19.16 -23.49
CA TRP A 35 -16.05 -18.88 -22.10
C TRP A 35 -14.68 -19.45 -21.70
N ARG A 36 -14.27 -20.61 -22.24
CA ARG A 36 -12.96 -21.23 -21.96
C ARG A 36 -11.80 -20.38 -22.48
N MET A 37 -11.97 -19.70 -23.61
CA MET A 37 -10.93 -18.85 -24.20
C MET A 37 -10.81 -17.54 -23.43
N PHE A 38 -11.94 -17.02 -22.95
CA PHE A 38 -12.00 -15.84 -22.09
C PHE A 38 -11.23 -16.03 -20.76
N TYR A 39 -11.42 -17.16 -20.07
CA TYR A 39 -10.65 -17.44 -18.84
C TYR A 39 -9.13 -17.55 -19.10
N LYS A 40 -8.72 -18.15 -20.23
CA LYS A 40 -7.30 -18.22 -20.60
C LYS A 40 -6.72 -16.84 -20.92
N ALA A 41 -7.47 -16.00 -21.63
CA ALA A 41 -7.06 -14.62 -21.93
C ALA A 41 -6.91 -13.79 -20.65
N LEU A 42 -7.86 -13.89 -19.72
CA LEU A 42 -7.77 -13.26 -18.41
C LEU A 42 -6.57 -13.77 -17.61
N ALA A 43 -6.34 -15.08 -17.57
CA ALA A 43 -5.20 -15.64 -16.88
C ALA A 43 -3.89 -15.07 -17.44
N LEU A 44 -3.76 -14.99 -18.76
CA LEU A 44 -2.58 -14.43 -19.44
C LEU A 44 -2.40 -12.94 -19.13
N LEU A 45 -3.49 -12.17 -19.10
CA LEU A 45 -3.47 -10.75 -18.74
C LEU A 45 -3.04 -10.50 -17.27
N ASN A 46 -3.22 -11.48 -16.39
CA ASN A 46 -2.81 -11.41 -14.99
C ASN A 46 -1.35 -11.87 -14.74
N ILE A 47 -0.70 -12.54 -15.69
CA ILE A 47 0.70 -12.97 -15.55
C ILE A 47 1.65 -11.79 -15.29
N PRO A 48 1.57 -10.66 -16.03
CA PRO A 48 2.38 -9.48 -15.75
C PRO A 48 2.18 -8.94 -14.34
N THR A 49 0.96 -9.01 -13.81
CA THR A 49 0.64 -8.57 -12.44
C THR A 49 1.36 -9.42 -11.40
N ILE A 50 1.46 -10.73 -11.62
CA ILE A 50 2.21 -11.64 -10.75
C ILE A 50 3.70 -11.31 -10.77
N ILE A 51 4.27 -11.05 -11.95
CA ILE A 51 5.67 -10.65 -12.10
C ILE A 51 5.91 -9.31 -11.38
N LEU A 52 5.01 -8.34 -11.56
CA LEU A 52 5.10 -7.05 -10.90
C LEU A 52 5.04 -7.16 -9.37
N LEU A 53 4.28 -8.13 -8.84
CA LEU A 53 4.22 -8.39 -7.40
C LEU A 53 5.56 -8.83 -6.82
N PHE A 54 6.33 -9.64 -7.56
CA PHE A 54 7.67 -10.05 -7.12
C PHE A 54 8.70 -8.93 -7.21
N VAL A 55 8.54 -8.01 -8.17
CA VAL A 55 9.43 -6.84 -8.33
C VAL A 55 9.07 -5.71 -7.37
N ALA A 56 7.80 -5.62 -6.97
CA ALA A 56 7.34 -4.63 -6.02
C ALA A 56 7.98 -4.86 -4.64
N TYR A 57 8.84 -3.93 -4.24
CA TYR A 57 9.38 -3.91 -2.88
C TYR A 57 8.24 -3.81 -1.86
N GLU A 58 8.33 -4.59 -0.79
CA GLU A 58 7.39 -4.53 0.33
C GLU A 58 7.27 -3.10 0.87
N SER A 59 6.06 -2.70 1.32
CA SER A 59 5.87 -1.36 1.88
C SER A 59 6.84 -1.13 3.06
N PRO A 60 7.63 -0.04 3.05
CA PRO A 60 8.54 0.29 4.16
C PRO A 60 7.82 0.36 5.51
N ARG A 61 6.57 0.81 5.54
CA ARG A 61 5.75 0.89 6.76
C ARG A 61 5.40 -0.47 7.34
N TRP A 62 5.12 -1.46 6.48
CA TRP A 62 4.85 -2.82 6.92
C TRP A 62 6.09 -3.44 7.57
N LEU A 63 7.28 -3.17 7.02
CA LEU A 63 8.56 -3.59 7.60
C LEU A 63 8.81 -2.94 8.97
N ILE A 64 8.48 -1.65 9.13
CA ILE A 64 8.56 -0.93 10.42
C ILE A 64 7.60 -1.55 11.44
N GLN A 65 6.35 -1.83 11.05
CA GLN A 65 5.36 -2.45 11.93
C GLN A 65 5.74 -3.88 12.35
N LYS A 66 6.38 -4.63 11.46
CA LYS A 66 6.92 -5.97 11.74
C LYS A 66 8.18 -5.94 12.62
N GLY A 67 8.75 -4.76 12.87
CA GLY A 67 9.94 -4.57 13.70
C GLY A 67 11.27 -4.79 12.97
N ASN A 68 11.25 -4.97 11.65
CA ASN A 68 12.47 -5.17 10.87
C ASN A 68 13.00 -3.84 10.30
N LEU A 69 13.57 -3.03 11.18
CA LEU A 69 14.06 -1.68 10.86
C LEU A 69 15.21 -1.70 9.85
N LYS A 70 16.07 -2.72 9.88
CA LYS A 70 17.19 -2.87 8.92
C LYS A 70 16.68 -3.03 7.49
N LYS A 71 15.69 -3.91 7.27
CA LYS A 71 15.07 -4.07 5.94
C LYS A 71 14.32 -2.80 5.52
N ALA A 72 13.65 -2.11 6.45
CA ALA A 72 12.98 -0.86 6.14
C ALA A 72 13.95 0.21 5.60
N LYS A 73 15.10 0.42 6.28
CA LYS A 73 16.14 1.38 5.83
C LYS A 73 16.68 1.02 4.44
N TYR A 74 16.97 -0.25 4.20
CA TYR A 74 17.45 -0.73 2.89
C TYR A 74 16.43 -0.48 1.77
N THR A 75 15.14 -0.75 2.03
CA THR A 75 14.08 -0.48 1.06
C THR A 75 13.95 1.02 0.79
N TYR A 76 14.09 1.87 1.81
CA TYR A 76 14.11 3.33 1.64
C TYR A 76 15.26 3.80 0.75
N GLU A 77 16.50 3.37 1.01
CA GLU A 77 17.64 3.72 0.17
C GLU A 77 17.46 3.28 -1.29
N LYS A 78 16.89 2.10 -1.51
CA LYS A 78 16.58 1.62 -2.86
C LYS A 78 15.54 2.48 -3.56
N ILE A 79 14.48 2.87 -2.86
CA ILE A 79 13.45 3.76 -3.40
C ILE A 79 14.05 5.14 -3.71
N GLU A 80 14.92 5.67 -2.86
CA GLU A 80 15.59 6.95 -3.10
C GLU A 80 16.53 6.90 -4.31
N LYS A 81 17.29 5.80 -4.47
CA LYS A 81 18.11 5.56 -5.66
C LYS A 81 17.26 5.50 -6.92
N TRP A 82 16.10 4.85 -6.85
CA TRP A 82 15.15 4.77 -7.97
C TRP A 82 14.52 6.12 -8.31
N ASN A 83 14.23 6.94 -7.30
CA ASN A 83 13.65 8.27 -7.47
C ASN A 83 14.70 9.36 -7.79
N GLY A 84 16.00 9.04 -7.72
CA GLY A 84 17.09 10.01 -7.93
C GLY A 84 17.22 11.09 -6.85
N THR A 85 16.50 10.96 -5.72
CA THR A 85 16.48 11.94 -4.62
C THR A 85 17.36 11.53 -3.46
N ALA A 86 18.42 10.76 -3.71
CA ALA A 86 19.35 10.27 -2.70
C ALA A 86 20.24 11.42 -2.20
N THR A 87 19.71 12.24 -1.29
CA THR A 87 20.42 13.33 -0.64
C THR A 87 20.64 12.98 0.84
N PRO A 88 21.82 13.25 1.43
CA PRO A 88 22.10 12.94 2.84
C PRO A 88 21.12 13.58 3.83
N GLU A 89 20.62 14.77 3.54
CA GLU A 89 19.57 15.45 4.34
C GLU A 89 18.25 14.67 4.35
N ARG A 90 17.92 14.03 3.21
CA ARG A 90 16.70 13.24 3.05
C ARG A 90 16.79 11.93 3.84
N GLN A 91 17.98 11.32 3.88
CA GLN A 91 18.25 10.12 4.67
C GLN A 91 18.09 10.38 6.18
N GLN A 92 18.63 11.50 6.67
CA GLN A 92 18.45 11.91 8.07
C GLN A 92 16.98 12.19 8.40
N MET A 93 16.26 12.87 7.50
CA MET A 93 14.82 13.10 7.64
C MET A 93 14.05 11.78 7.68
N LEU A 94 14.38 10.82 6.81
CA LEU A 94 13.76 9.51 6.81
C LEU A 94 14.03 8.75 8.11
N GLU A 95 15.26 8.77 8.61
CA GLU A 95 15.62 8.12 9.86
C GLU A 95 14.81 8.69 11.04
N TYR A 96 14.70 10.02 11.13
CA TYR A 96 13.83 10.68 12.10
C TYR A 96 12.35 10.26 11.96
N LEU A 97 11.83 10.16 10.73
CA LEU A 97 10.45 9.74 10.48
C LEU A 97 10.21 8.29 10.87
N VAL A 98 11.16 7.40 10.59
CA VAL A 98 11.08 5.98 10.97
C VAL A 98 11.07 5.85 12.50
N ASP A 99 11.95 6.54 13.21
CA ASP A 99 12.01 6.48 14.67
C ASP A 99 10.73 7.01 15.31
N LYS A 100 10.19 8.12 14.77
CA LYS A 100 8.89 8.66 15.19
C LYS A 100 7.74 7.68 14.95
N GLU A 101 7.71 6.98 13.83
CA GLU A 101 6.70 5.94 13.56
C GLU A 101 6.83 4.77 14.55
N VAL A 102 8.06 4.35 14.90
CA VAL A 102 8.31 3.32 15.92
C VAL A 102 7.81 3.76 17.29
N GLU A 103 8.04 5.00 17.69
CA GLU A 103 7.52 5.55 18.94
C GLU A 103 5.98 5.56 18.96
N ILE A 104 5.34 6.03 17.88
CA ILE A 104 3.88 6.00 17.75
C ILE A 104 3.35 4.57 17.88
N LEU A 105 4.03 3.57 17.29
CA LEU A 105 3.66 2.17 17.42
C LEU A 105 3.80 1.65 18.85
N LYS A 106 4.86 2.04 19.57
CA LYS A 106 5.03 1.72 21.00
C LYS A 106 3.92 2.36 21.84
N LEU A 107 3.59 3.62 21.57
CA LEU A 107 2.48 4.33 22.23
C LEU A 107 1.14 3.65 21.96
N LYS A 108 0.86 3.23 20.71
CA LYS A 108 -0.35 2.47 20.36
C LYS A 108 -0.43 1.11 21.04
N LYS A 109 0.69 0.40 21.21
CA LYS A 109 0.73 -0.85 21.99
C LYS A 109 0.48 -0.62 23.48
N LYS A 110 0.93 0.52 24.01
CA LYS A 110 0.73 0.92 25.42
C LYS A 110 -0.67 1.47 25.67
N ALA A 111 -1.35 1.98 24.64
CA ALA A 111 -2.72 2.47 24.74
C ALA A 111 -3.67 1.38 25.23
N ARG A 112 -4.61 1.75 26.11
CA ARG A 112 -5.62 0.83 26.64
C ARG A 112 -6.46 0.27 25.50
N LYS A 113 -6.72 -1.04 25.55
CA LYS A 113 -7.64 -1.69 24.61
C LYS A 113 -9.06 -1.33 25.01
N TYR A 114 -9.73 -0.53 24.18
CA TYR A 114 -11.14 -0.26 24.34
C TYR A 114 -11.94 -1.29 23.52
N TYR A 115 -12.99 -1.81 24.13
CA TYR A 115 -13.94 -2.74 23.55
C TYR A 115 -15.31 -2.08 23.51
N PHE A 116 -16.22 -2.59 22.66
CA PHE A 116 -17.56 -2.01 22.46
C PHE A 116 -18.33 -1.73 23.76
N HIS A 117 -18.18 -2.56 24.80
CA HIS A 117 -18.85 -2.34 26.08
C HIS A 117 -18.31 -1.12 26.86
N HIS A 118 -17.06 -0.69 26.63
CA HIS A 118 -16.53 0.55 27.23
C HIS A 118 -17.22 1.80 26.68
N LEU A 119 -17.89 1.70 25.53
CA LEU A 119 -18.69 2.80 24.97
C LEU A 119 -19.93 3.10 25.82
N PHE A 120 -20.46 2.09 26.52
CA PHE A 120 -21.69 2.19 27.32
C PHE A 120 -21.40 2.27 28.83
N TYR A 121 -20.13 2.28 29.25
CA TYR A 121 -19.74 2.29 30.66
C TYR A 121 -19.66 3.70 31.26
N THR A 122 -19.50 4.74 30.44
CA THR A 122 -19.39 6.13 30.91
C THR A 122 -20.75 6.82 30.87
N TRP A 123 -21.50 6.71 31.97
CA TRP A 123 -22.72 7.48 32.23
C TRP A 123 -22.37 8.89 32.76
N LYS A 124 -21.46 9.60 32.09
CA LYS A 124 -21.14 10.99 32.43
C LYS A 124 -21.13 11.81 31.15
N MET A 125 -22.26 12.47 30.91
CA MET A 125 -22.34 13.65 30.06
C MET A 125 -22.10 14.84 30.98
N ASP A 126 -20.88 15.37 30.96
CA ASP A 126 -20.60 16.76 31.36
C ASP A 126 -20.68 17.61 30.08
#